data_AF-A8JYH3-F1
#
_entry.id   AF-A8JYH3-F1
#
_cell.length_a   1.000
_cell.length_b   1.000
_cell.length_c   1.000
_cell.angle_alpha   90.00
_cell.angle_beta   90.00
_cell.angle_gamma   90.00
#
_symmetry.space_group_name_H-M   'P 1'
#
loop_
_entity.id
_entity.type
_entity.pdbx_description
1 polymer ?
#
loop_
_entity_poly.entity_id
_entity_poly.type
_entity_poly.pdbx_seq_one_letter_code
_entity_poly.pdbx_strand_id
1 'polypeptide(L)'
;MPLLRHEPQGGVRSLDELLGIALALEQEAVRRYTQLAALMDRRGETDTATTFRALIAEEQDHVQAVDGWAHRLGRPTPDAPAFLWRLPPELAASWEELTERTRLTPYQALSLAVVNEQRAFAFYSYIAASAPDEPI
;
A
#
# COMPACT_ATOMS: atom_id res chain seq x y z
N MET A 1 -5.13 12.28 -14.78
CA MET A 1 -3.92 12.35 -13.94
C MET A 1 -3.25 11.00 -14.02
N PRO A 2 -1.93 10.92 -14.31
CA PRO A 2 -1.23 9.63 -14.36
C PRO A 2 -1.22 8.97 -12.97
N LEU A 3 -1.25 7.63 -12.92
CA LEU A 3 -1.23 6.86 -11.67
C LEU A 3 0.11 7.00 -10.95
N LEU A 4 1.21 6.97 -11.71
CA LEU A 4 2.59 7.22 -11.24
C LEU A 4 3.11 8.47 -11.97
N ARG A 5 3.70 9.43 -11.26
CA ARG A 5 4.28 10.63 -11.92
C ARG A 5 5.69 10.40 -12.43
N HIS A 6 6.38 9.41 -11.86
CA HIS A 6 7.72 9.01 -12.26
C HIS A 6 7.77 7.49 -12.39
N GLU A 7 8.65 7.00 -13.26
CA GLU A 7 9.00 5.60 -13.28
C GLU A 7 9.59 5.21 -11.91
N PRO A 8 9.23 4.03 -11.37
CA PRO A 8 9.84 3.48 -10.15
C PRO A 8 11.37 3.54 -10.19
N GLN A 9 11.98 4.28 -9.25
CA GLN A 9 13.42 4.50 -9.25
C GLN A 9 14.19 3.27 -8.80
N GLY A 10 15.19 2.88 -9.60
CA GLY A 10 16.00 1.69 -9.37
C GLY A 10 15.16 0.43 -9.58
N GLY A 11 15.46 -0.35 -10.62
CA GLY A 11 14.77 -1.63 -10.84
C GLY A 11 14.85 -2.51 -9.58
N VAL A 12 13.82 -3.34 -9.37
CA VAL A 12 13.84 -4.37 -8.33
C VAL A 12 14.76 -5.49 -8.79
N ARG A 13 15.81 -5.78 -8.02
CA ARG A 13 16.90 -6.67 -8.47
C ARG A 13 16.83 -8.06 -7.86
N SER A 14 15.96 -8.27 -6.88
CA SER A 14 15.80 -9.55 -6.20
C SER A 14 14.36 -9.74 -5.72
N LEU A 15 14.02 -11.00 -5.42
CA LEU A 15 12.73 -11.38 -4.86
C LEU A 15 12.58 -10.84 -3.44
N ASP A 16 13.68 -10.77 -2.69
CA ASP A 16 13.71 -10.20 -1.34
C ASP A 16 13.39 -8.71 -1.37
N GLU A 17 13.90 -7.97 -2.36
CA GLU A 17 13.52 -6.56 -2.57
C GLU A 17 12.04 -6.43 -2.95
N LEU A 18 11.52 -7.30 -3.82
CA LEU A 18 10.12 -7.28 -4.23
C LEU A 18 9.19 -7.51 -3.03
N LEU A 19 9.45 -8.57 -2.25
CA LEU A 19 8.68 -8.93 -1.07
C LEU A 19 8.79 -7.86 0.02
N GLY A 20 9.97 -7.24 0.17
CA GLY A 20 10.17 -6.14 1.10
C GLY A 20 9.38 -4.89 0.74
N ILE A 21 9.34 -4.53 -0.54
CA ILE A 21 8.51 -3.42 -1.04
C ILE A 21 7.02 -3.74 -0.88
N ALA A 22 6.59 -4.96 -1.20
CA ALA A 22 5.21 -5.39 -0.99
C ALA A 22 4.81 -5.28 0.48
N LEU A 23 5.60 -5.85 1.40
CA LEU A 23 5.29 -5.75 2.82
C LEU A 23 5.28 -4.29 3.31
N ALA A 24 6.17 -3.44 2.79
CA ALA A 24 6.21 -2.02 3.14
C ALA A 24 4.93 -1.29 2.69
N LEU A 25 4.42 -1.61 1.51
CA LEU A 25 3.18 -1.03 0.98
C LEU A 25 1.99 -1.38 1.88
N GLU A 26 1.80 -2.67 2.17
CA GLU A 26 0.63 -3.13 2.94
C GLU A 26 0.69 -2.63 4.39
N GLN A 27 1.86 -2.65 5.02
CA GLN A 27 2.02 -2.12 6.38
C GLN A 27 1.78 -0.60 6.46
N GLU A 28 2.19 0.15 5.44
CA GLU A 28 1.91 1.58 5.38
C GLU A 28 0.42 1.84 5.17
N ALA A 29 -0.27 1.04 4.35
CA ALA A 29 -1.72 1.12 4.18
C ALA A 29 -2.47 0.84 5.50
N VAL A 30 -2.13 -0.25 6.20
CA VAL A 30 -2.66 -0.56 7.55
C VAL A 30 -2.47 0.62 8.50
N ARG A 31 -1.25 1.18 8.55
CA ARG A 31 -0.92 2.30 9.45
C ARG A 31 -1.75 3.54 9.13
N ARG A 32 -1.86 3.90 7.85
CA ARG A 32 -2.60 5.09 7.39
C ARG A 32 -4.10 4.95 7.59
N TYR A 33 -4.69 3.80 7.24
CA TYR A 33 -6.10 3.55 7.48
C TYR A 33 -6.44 3.50 8.97
N THR A 34 -5.54 3.00 9.82
CA THR A 34 -5.70 3.08 11.29
C THR A 34 -5.77 4.53 11.77
N GLN A 35 -4.88 5.39 11.29
CA GLN A 35 -4.88 6.82 11.62
C GLN A 35 -6.17 7.52 11.17
N LEU A 36 -6.64 7.19 9.96
CA LEU A 36 -7.88 7.74 9.41
C LEU A 36 -9.11 7.24 10.16
N ALA A 37 -9.20 5.95 10.49
CA ALA A 37 -10.29 5.40 11.31
C ALA A 37 -10.38 6.11 12.66
N ALA A 38 -9.25 6.29 13.35
CA ALA A 38 -9.20 7.01 14.62
C ALA A 38 -9.58 8.50 14.47
N LEU A 39 -9.24 9.13 13.35
CA LEU A 39 -9.68 10.51 13.05
C LEU A 39 -11.20 10.58 12.85
N MET A 40 -11.79 9.64 12.11
CA MET A 40 -13.23 9.59 11.87
C MET A 40 -14.00 9.36 13.19
N ASP A 41 -13.49 8.49 14.07
CA ASP A 41 -14.07 8.27 15.40
C ASP A 41 -14.11 9.57 16.22
N ARG A 42 -13.00 10.33 16.24
CA ARG A 42 -12.94 11.64 16.93
C ARG A 42 -13.92 12.67 16.36
N ARG A 43 -14.29 12.55 15.09
CA ARG A 43 -15.26 13.42 14.41
C ARG A 43 -16.71 12.93 14.52
N GLY A 44 -16.95 11.75 15.09
CA GLY A 44 -18.27 11.12 15.10
C GLY A 44 -18.72 10.59 13.73
N GLU A 45 -17.80 10.41 12.79
CA GLU A 45 -18.05 9.89 11.43
C GLU A 45 -18.02 8.35 11.43
N THR A 46 -18.93 7.72 12.20
CA THR A 46 -18.89 6.27 12.52
C THR A 46 -18.95 5.35 11.31
N ASP A 47 -19.74 5.69 10.28
CA ASP A 47 -19.83 4.88 9.07
C ASP A 47 -18.49 4.85 8.32
N THR A 48 -17.85 6.02 8.18
CA THR A 48 -16.54 6.14 7.54
C THR A 48 -15.44 5.45 8.35
N ALA A 49 -15.48 5.57 9.68
CA ALA A 49 -14.57 4.82 10.56
C ALA A 49 -14.70 3.30 10.35
N THR A 50 -15.94 2.81 10.22
CA THR A 50 -16.23 1.40 9.95
C THR A 50 -15.69 0.96 8.58
N THR A 51 -15.83 1.80 7.55
CA THR A 51 -15.22 1.54 6.24
C THR A 51 -13.70 1.41 6.33
N PHE A 52 -13.02 2.31 7.06
CA PHE A 52 -11.57 2.17 7.25
C PHE A 52 -11.18 0.91 8.02
N ARG A 53 -11.98 0.47 9.00
CA ARG A 53 -11.72 -0.80 9.70
C ARG A 53 -11.84 -2.01 8.77
N ALA A 54 -12.78 -1.98 7.83
CA ALA A 54 -12.86 -3.00 6.80
C ALA A 54 -11.62 -3.00 5.90
N LEU A 55 -11.18 -1.82 5.43
CA LEU A 55 -9.93 -1.70 4.66
C LEU A 55 -8.71 -2.19 5.44
N ILE A 56 -8.59 -1.86 6.74
CA ILE A 56 -7.50 -2.37 7.58
C ILE A 56 -7.47 -3.91 7.60
N ALA A 57 -8.62 -4.57 7.64
CA ALA A 57 -8.69 -6.03 7.64
C ALA A 57 -8.18 -6.61 6.31
N GLU A 58 -8.57 -6.03 5.18
CA GLU A 58 -8.07 -6.44 3.85
C GLU A 58 -6.54 -6.27 3.76
N GLU A 59 -5.99 -5.13 4.20
CA GLU A 59 -4.53 -4.92 4.16
C GLU A 59 -3.79 -5.84 5.14
N GLN A 60 -4.41 -6.24 6.25
CA GLN A 60 -3.84 -7.24 7.16
C GLN A 60 -3.77 -8.63 6.50
N ASP A 61 -4.76 -8.98 5.70
CA ASP A 61 -4.75 -10.22 4.91
C ASP A 61 -3.65 -10.15 3.83
N HIS A 62 -3.43 -8.99 3.20
CA HIS A 62 -2.30 -8.78 2.28
C HIS A 62 -0.93 -8.93 2.98
N VAL A 63 -0.76 -8.35 4.17
CA VAL A 63 0.47 -8.53 4.98
C VAL A 63 0.75 -10.02 5.23
N GLN A 64 -0.28 -10.78 5.61
CA GLN A 64 -0.15 -12.23 5.83
C GLN A 64 0.14 -12.99 4.53
N ALA A 65 -0.45 -12.57 3.41
CA ALA A 65 -0.20 -13.18 2.11
C ALA A 65 1.26 -13.00 1.68
N VAL A 66 1.85 -11.81 1.88
CA VAL A 66 3.26 -11.53 1.56
C VAL A 66 4.22 -12.37 2.41
N ASP A 67 3.98 -12.47 3.71
CA ASP A 67 4.77 -13.34 4.59
C ASP A 67 4.63 -14.82 4.19
N GLY A 68 3.41 -15.26 3.86
CA GLY A 68 3.15 -16.59 3.34
C GLY A 68 3.85 -16.88 2.01
N TRP A 69 3.97 -15.90 1.11
CA TRP A 69 4.75 -16.03 -0.12
C TRP A 69 6.25 -16.17 0.19
N ALA A 70 6.80 -15.32 1.04
CA ALA A 70 8.20 -15.39 1.44
C ALA A 70 8.55 -16.79 1.98
N HIS A 71 7.70 -17.32 2.88
CA HIS A 71 7.88 -18.66 3.44
C HIS A 71 7.84 -19.76 2.38
N ARG A 72 6.85 -19.75 1.47
CA ARG A 72 6.73 -20.73 0.39
C ARG A 72 7.91 -20.71 -0.59
N LEU A 73 8.53 -19.53 -0.75
CA LEU A 73 9.69 -19.32 -1.61
C LEU A 73 11.02 -19.58 -0.90
N GLY A 74 11.00 -20.02 0.37
CA GLY A 74 12.20 -20.27 1.17
C GLY A 74 13.00 -19.00 1.48
N ARG A 75 12.34 -17.83 1.46
CA ARG A 75 12.94 -16.53 1.74
C ARG A 75 12.75 -16.16 3.22
N PRO A 76 13.61 -15.31 3.79
CA PRO A 76 13.39 -14.76 5.13
C PRO A 76 12.13 -13.88 5.15
N THR A 77 11.62 -13.61 6.36
CA THR A 77 10.57 -12.59 6.54
C THR A 77 11.02 -11.26 5.95
N PRO A 78 10.21 -10.61 5.09
CA PRO A 78 10.64 -9.39 4.40
C PRO A 78 10.88 -8.22 5.36
N ASP A 79 11.87 -7.38 5.07
CA ASP A 79 12.20 -6.18 5.85
C ASP A 79 11.48 -4.94 5.30
N ALA A 80 10.21 -4.74 5.68
CA ALA A 80 9.41 -3.61 5.23
C ALA A 80 10.04 -2.22 5.50
N PRO A 81 10.54 -1.91 6.70
CA PRO A 81 11.16 -0.61 6.99
C PRO A 81 12.29 -0.22 6.02
N ALA A 82 13.07 -1.19 5.54
CA ALA A 82 14.15 -0.94 4.59
C ALA A 82 13.68 -0.44 3.21
N PHE A 83 12.38 -0.58 2.88
CA PHE A 83 11.84 -0.26 1.56
C PHE A 83 10.78 0.85 1.56
N LEU A 84 10.42 1.43 2.70
CA LEU A 84 9.45 2.53 2.78
C LEU A 84 9.79 3.71 1.84
N TRP A 85 11.07 4.03 1.67
CA TRP A 85 11.54 5.11 0.80
C TRP A 85 11.35 4.82 -0.70
N ARG A 86 11.08 3.57 -1.08
CA ARG A 86 10.81 3.15 -2.47
C ARG A 86 9.34 3.21 -2.83
N LEU A 87 8.44 3.43 -1.87
CA LEU A 87 7.01 3.53 -2.16
C LEU A 87 6.72 4.77 -3.03
N PRO A 88 5.85 4.66 -4.04
CA PRO A 88 5.42 5.81 -4.83
C PRO A 88 4.97 7.00 -3.96
N PRO A 89 5.52 8.21 -4.14
CA PRO A 89 5.16 9.38 -3.33
C PRO A 89 3.68 9.77 -3.49
N GLU A 90 3.05 9.39 -4.61
CA GLU A 90 1.62 9.59 -4.86
C GLU A 90 0.74 8.82 -3.87
N LEU A 91 1.21 7.69 -3.34
CA LEU A 91 0.52 6.96 -2.30
C LEU A 91 0.53 7.77 -1.01
N ALA A 92 1.70 8.22 -0.55
CA ALA A 92 1.85 9.09 0.63
C ALA A 92 0.94 10.33 0.55
N ALA A 93 1.01 11.05 -0.56
CA ALA A 93 0.20 12.25 -0.80
C ALA A 93 -1.31 11.98 -0.76
N SER A 94 -1.75 10.80 -1.23
CA SER A 94 -3.16 10.44 -1.26
C SER A 94 -3.78 10.31 0.14
N TRP A 95 -3.02 9.79 1.12
CA TRP A 95 -3.48 9.65 2.51
C TRP A 95 -3.41 10.98 3.25
N GLU A 96 -2.41 11.82 2.96
CA GLU A 96 -2.32 13.18 3.50
C GLU A 96 -3.54 14.02 3.09
N GLU A 97 -3.93 13.94 1.82
CA GLU A 97 -5.12 14.62 1.30
C GLU A 97 -6.40 14.24 2.08
N LEU A 98 -6.58 12.97 2.48
CA LEU A 98 -7.76 12.58 3.27
C LEU A 98 -7.72 13.13 4.70
N THR A 99 -6.53 13.24 5.29
CA THR A 99 -6.37 13.72 6.67
C THR A 99 -6.77 15.20 6.77
N GLU A 100 -6.49 15.97 5.71
CA GLU A 100 -6.78 17.40 5.62
C GLU A 100 -8.24 17.71 5.27
N ARG A 101 -9.00 16.74 4.73
CA ARG A 101 -10.41 16.95 4.36
C ARG A 101 -11.29 17.21 5.59
N THR A 102 -12.15 18.22 5.48
CA THR A 102 -13.11 18.60 6.55
C THR A 102 -14.17 17.53 6.79
N ARG A 103 -14.60 16.83 5.74
CA ARG A 103 -15.57 15.72 5.80
C ARG A 103 -15.08 14.59 4.91
N LEU A 104 -15.24 13.37 5.40
CA LEU A 104 -14.90 12.17 4.64
C LEU A 104 -16.08 11.20 4.64
N THR A 105 -16.56 10.81 3.46
CA THR A 105 -17.62 9.81 3.33
C THR A 105 -17.06 8.41 3.09
N PRO A 106 -17.83 7.34 3.37
CA PRO A 106 -17.44 5.97 3.02
C PRO A 106 -17.05 5.81 1.54
N TYR A 107 -17.81 6.45 0.64
CA TYR A 107 -17.51 6.45 -0.79
C TYR A 107 -16.12 7.05 -1.08
N GLN A 108 -15.74 8.15 -0.42
CA GLN A 108 -14.43 8.78 -0.62
C GLN A 108 -13.30 7.91 -0.08
N ALA A 109 -13.49 7.23 1.05
CA ALA A 109 -12.53 6.27 1.58
C ALA A 109 -12.29 5.11 0.59
N LEU A 110 -13.37 4.49 0.10
CA LEU A 110 -13.29 3.41 -0.90
C LEU A 110 -12.70 3.89 -2.24
N SER A 111 -13.09 5.07 -2.70
CA SER A 111 -12.55 5.64 -3.94
C SER A 111 -11.04 5.83 -3.85
N LEU A 112 -10.53 6.27 -2.68
CA LEU A 112 -9.08 6.36 -2.49
C LEU A 112 -8.44 4.98 -2.52
N ALA A 113 -8.99 4.01 -1.79
CA ALA A 113 -8.45 2.64 -1.75
C ALA A 113 -8.29 2.08 -3.18
N VAL A 114 -9.33 2.20 -4.02
CA VAL A 114 -9.27 1.80 -5.43
C VAL A 114 -8.14 2.50 -6.19
N VAL A 115 -7.94 3.81 -5.99
CA VAL A 115 -6.86 4.54 -6.68
C VAL A 115 -5.48 4.07 -6.18
N ASN A 116 -5.33 3.78 -4.88
CA ASN A 116 -4.07 3.27 -4.33
C ASN A 116 -3.77 1.87 -4.84
N GLU A 117 -4.78 1.01 -4.97
CA GLU A 117 -4.65 -0.29 -5.62
C GLU A 117 -4.27 -0.18 -7.10
N GLN A 118 -4.86 0.75 -7.83
CA GLN A 118 -4.47 1.02 -9.22
C GLN A 118 -3.01 1.49 -9.33
N ARG A 119 -2.53 2.28 -8.36
CA ARG A 119 -1.12 2.70 -8.28
C ARG A 119 -0.20 1.53 -7.95
N ALA A 120 -0.58 0.69 -6.99
CA ALA A 120 0.15 -0.52 -6.64
C ALA A 120 0.26 -1.45 -7.86
N PHE A 121 -0.85 -1.70 -8.55
CA PHE A 121 -0.88 -2.48 -9.79
C PHE A 121 0.05 -1.90 -10.86
N ALA A 122 -0.03 -0.59 -11.12
CA ALA A 122 0.85 0.06 -12.10
C ALA A 122 2.33 -0.06 -11.71
N PHE A 123 2.63 0.09 -10.42
CA PHE A 123 3.98 -0.02 -9.87
C PHE A 123 4.55 -1.43 -10.04
N TYR A 124 3.80 -2.47 -9.65
CA TYR A 124 4.23 -3.86 -9.84
C TYR A 124 4.30 -4.26 -11.31
N SER A 125 3.42 -3.74 -12.16
CA SER A 125 3.48 -3.97 -13.61
C SER A 125 4.77 -3.43 -14.21
N TYR A 126 5.21 -2.25 -13.78
CA TYR A 126 6.50 -1.69 -14.21
C TYR A 126 7.68 -2.54 -13.72
N ILE A 127 7.64 -3.00 -12.46
CA ILE A 127 8.67 -3.89 -11.92
C ILE A 127 8.75 -5.18 -12.74
N ALA A 128 7.60 -5.83 -12.99
CA ALA A 128 7.54 -7.06 -13.77
C ALA A 128 8.07 -6.87 -15.19
N ALA A 129 7.74 -5.75 -15.85
CA ALA A 129 8.23 -5.43 -17.19
C ALA A 129 9.74 -5.12 -17.24
N SER A 130 10.34 -4.74 -16.11
CA SER A 130 11.76 -4.38 -16.01
C SER A 130 12.63 -5.49 -15.42
N ALA A 131 12.03 -6.62 -15.03
CA ALA A 131 12.75 -7.76 -14.50
C ALA A 131 13.55 -8.46 -15.62
N PRO A 132 14.78 -8.93 -15.35
CA PRO A 132 15.55 -9.69 -16.33
C PRO A 132 14.82 -11.00 -16.72
N ASP A 133 15.02 -11.47 -17.95
CA ASP A 133 14.41 -12.71 -18.48
C ASP A 133 14.82 -13.99 -17.71
N GLU A 134 15.88 -13.91 -16.92
CA GLU A 134 16.34 -15.01 -16.06
C GLU A 134 15.61 -14.93 -14.71
N PRO A 135 14.87 -15.98 -14.30
CA PRO A 135 14.03 -15.92 -13.12
C PRO A 135 14.87 -15.72 -11.86
N ILE A 136 14.43 -14.78 -11.02
CA ILE A 136 14.96 -14.51 -9.69
C ILE A 136 14.66 -15.67 -8.72
#